data_AF-G5AEF3-F1
#
_entry.id   AF-G5AEF3-F1
#
_cell.length_a   1.000
_cell.length_b   1.000
_cell.length_c   1.000
_cell.angle_alpha   90.00
_cell.angle_beta   90.00
_cell.angle_gamma   90.00
#
_symmetry.space_group_name_H-M   'P 1'
#
loop_
_entity.id
_entity.type
_entity.pdbx_description
1 polymer ?
#
loop_
_entity_poly.entity_id
_entity_poly.type
_entity_poly.pdbx_seq_one_letter_code
_entity_poly.pdbx_strand_id
1 'polypeptide(L)' 'WSFIGRILARSPVRTFKSWRASGRLFRAHFTDRDGATLRVTVFNEGAERFFDVLSPGAVCSFSNGRIK' A
#
# COMPACT_ATOMS: atom_id res chain seq x y z
N TRP A 1 10.43 -11.41 -1.80
CA TRP A 1 10.55 -10.80 -0.47
C TRP A 1 9.19 -10.83 0.18
N SER A 2 9.17 -10.97 1.51
CA SER A 2 7.94 -10.97 2.29
C SER A 2 8.19 -10.25 3.61
N PHE A 3 7.22 -9.49 4.09
CA PHE A 3 7.29 -8.83 5.40
C PHE A 3 5.92 -8.80 6.05
N ILE A 4 5.89 -8.66 7.37
CA ILE A 4 4.67 -8.54 8.16
C ILE A 4 4.74 -7.22 8.89
N GLY A 5 3.81 -6.32 8.63
CA GLY A 5 3.84 -4.98 9.22
C GLY A 5 2.46 -4.53 9.66
N ARG A 6 2.43 -3.60 10.61
CA ARG A 6 1.22 -2.92 11.02
C ARG A 6 1.00 -1.67 10.17
N ILE A 7 -0.22 -1.45 9.71
CA ILE A 7 -0.59 -0.23 8.99
C ILE A 7 -0.70 0.92 9.98
N LEU A 8 0.09 1.96 9.78
CA LEU A 8 0.01 3.20 10.54
C LEU A 8 -1.02 4.14 9.93
N ALA A 9 -0.93 4.36 8.63
CA ALA A 9 -1.76 5.33 7.92
C ALA A 9 -1.97 4.90 6.48
N ARG A 10 -3.14 5.23 5.93
CA ARG A 10 -3.48 5.01 4.53
C ARG A 10 -4.08 6.27 3.93
N SER A 11 -3.61 6.66 2.75
CA SER A 11 -4.22 7.75 1.99
C SER A 11 -5.52 7.29 1.31
N PRO A 12 -6.47 8.19 1.03
CA PRO A 12 -7.59 7.87 0.14
C PRO A 12 -7.09 7.45 -1.25
N VAL A 13 -7.93 6.72 -1.99
CA VAL A 13 -7.67 6.38 -3.39
C VAL A 13 -7.66 7.67 -4.21
N ARG A 14 -6.57 7.90 -4.92
CA ARG A 14 -6.39 9.01 -5.84
C ARG A 14 -6.32 8.49 -7.26
N THR A 15 -6.97 9.19 -8.18
CA THR A 15 -6.77 8.96 -9.62
C THR A 15 -5.49 9.68 -10.06
N PHE A 16 -4.73 9.04 -10.95
CA PHE A 16 -3.62 9.67 -11.63
C PHE A 16 -3.86 9.58 -13.14
N LYS A 17 -3.51 10.65 -13.86
CA LYS A 17 -3.54 10.70 -15.31
C LYS A 17 -2.18 11.19 -15.77
N SER A 18 -1.46 10.33 -16.47
CA SER A 18 -0.18 10.62 -17.12
C SER A 18 -0.32 10.34 -18.61
N TRP A 19 0.57 10.93 -19.42
CA TRP A 19 0.67 10.66 -20.85
C TRP A 19 0.73 9.16 -21.18
N ARG A 20 1.38 8.37 -20.31
CA ARG A 20 1.58 6.93 -20.51
C ARG A 20 0.49 6.05 -19.90
N ALA A 21 -0.21 6.53 -18.89
CA ALA A 21 -1.18 5.71 -18.15
C ALA A 21 -2.16 6.57 -17.36
N SER A 22 -3.41 6.12 -17.29
CA SER A 22 -4.39 6.61 -16.34
C SER A 22 -4.79 5.47 -15.42
N GLY A 23 -5.07 5.78 -14.16
CA GLY A 23 -5.39 4.77 -13.18
C GLY A 23 -5.71 5.33 -11.82
N ARG A 24 -5.80 4.42 -10.84
CA ARG A 24 -6.04 4.74 -9.43
C ARG A 24 -4.87 4.22 -8.61
N LEU A 25 -4.53 4.93 -7.54
CA LEU A 25 -3.54 4.48 -6.58
C LEU A 25 -3.90 4.94 -5.18
N PHE A 26 -3.43 4.21 -4.18
CA PHE A 26 -3.32 4.73 -2.83
C PHE A 26 -1.95 4.38 -2.26
N ARG A 27 -1.58 5.10 -1.20
CA ARG A 27 -0.35 4.87 -0.45
C ARG A 27 -0.70 4.47 0.97
N ALA A 28 0.06 3.53 1.49
CA ALA A 28 -0.04 3.11 2.87
C ALA A 28 1.34 3.10 3.51
N HIS A 29 1.38 3.53 4.77
CA HIS A 29 2.55 3.54 5.62
C HIS A 29 2.45 2.39 6.61
N PHE A 30 3.52 1.61 6.71
CA PHE A 30 3.62 0.45 7.57
C PHE A 30 4.77 0.63 8.53
N THR A 31 4.65 0.03 9.70
CA THR A 31 5.76 -0.11 10.65
C THR A 31 5.99 -1.59 10.94
N ASP A 32 7.26 -1.95 11.02
CA ASP A 32 7.71 -3.22 11.58
C ASP A 32 7.92 -3.09 13.10
N ARG A 33 8.30 -4.18 13.76
CA ARG A 33 8.65 -4.24 15.18
C ARG A 33 9.84 -3.34 15.51
N ASP A 34 10.81 -3.24 14.60
CA ASP A 34 12.02 -2.42 14.79
C ASP A 34 11.77 -0.92 14.56
N GLY A 35 10.51 -0.51 14.35
CA GLY A 35 10.15 0.90 14.11
C GLY A 35 10.51 1.39 12.70
N ALA A 36 10.99 0.51 11.83
CA ALA A 36 11.24 0.83 10.44
C ALA A 36 9.92 1.13 9.71
N THR A 37 9.83 2.30 9.10
CA THR A 37 8.64 2.70 8.34
C THR A 37 8.80 2.40 6.86
N LEU A 38 7.85 1.67 6.29
CA LEU A 38 7.79 1.33 4.87
C LEU A 38 6.62 2.03 4.20
N ARG A 39 6.82 2.46 2.95
CA ARG A 39 5.76 3.04 2.12
C ARG A 39 5.43 2.10 0.98
N VAL A 40 4.20 1.62 0.95
CA VAL A 40 3.67 0.79 -0.13
C VAL A 40 2.73 1.63 -0.99
N THR A 41 2.86 1.49 -2.30
CA THR A 41 1.93 2.10 -3.27
C THR A 41 1.25 0.98 -4.03
N VAL A 42 -0.08 0.99 -4.03
CA VAL A 42 -0.90 0.01 -4.74
C VAL A 42 -1.59 0.70 -5.91
N PHE A 43 -1.62 0.06 -7.06
CA PHE A 43 -2.16 0.60 -8.31
C PHE A 43 -3.38 -0.19 -8.81
N ASN A 44 -4.25 0.51 -9.54
CA ASN A 44 -5.36 -0.01 -10.35
C ASN A 44 -6.29 -0.97 -9.60
N GLU A 45 -6.48 -2.20 -10.10
CA GLU A 45 -7.36 -3.20 -9.49
C GLU A 45 -6.93 -3.57 -8.07
N GLY A 46 -5.62 -3.60 -7.81
CA GLY A 46 -5.11 -3.77 -6.46
C GLY A 46 -5.56 -2.63 -5.54
N ALA A 47 -5.71 -1.42 -6.09
CA ALA A 47 -6.14 -0.26 -5.31
C ALA A 47 -7.60 -0.38 -4.86
N GLU A 48 -8.45 -1.16 -5.54
CA GLU A 48 -9.82 -1.44 -5.10
C GLU A 48 -9.86 -2.66 -4.17
N ARG A 49 -9.20 -3.75 -4.56
CA ARG A 49 -9.26 -5.00 -3.82
C ARG A 49 -8.61 -4.92 -2.44
N PHE A 50 -7.48 -4.22 -2.33
CA PHE A 50 -6.74 -4.10 -1.08
C PHE A 50 -7.13 -2.87 -0.27
N PHE A 51 -8.03 -2.02 -0.76
CA PHE A 51 -8.43 -0.82 -0.02
C PHE A 51 -9.05 -1.18 1.33
N ASP A 52 -9.97 -2.14 1.33
CA ASP A 52 -10.73 -2.55 2.51
C ASP A 52 -9.86 -3.26 3.56
N VAL A 53 -9.00 -4.16 3.07
CA VAL A 53 -8.06 -4.93 3.89
C VAL A 53 -7.03 -4.03 4.57
N LEU A 54 -6.58 -2.96 3.89
CA LEU A 54 -5.51 -2.09 4.38
C LEU A 54 -6.01 -0.95 5.27
N SER A 55 -6.69 -1.33 6.35
CA SER A 55 -7.17 -0.39 7.37
C SER A 55 -6.09 -0.08 8.42
N PRO A 56 -5.96 1.19 8.87
CA PRO A 56 -5.05 1.55 9.96
C PRO A 56 -5.26 0.68 11.20
N GLY A 57 -4.16 0.20 11.78
CA GLY A 57 -4.16 -0.68 12.95
C GLY A 57 -4.16 -2.18 12.64
N ALA A 58 -4.54 -2.58 11.42
CA ALA A 58 -4.46 -3.97 10.98
C ALA A 58 -3.00 -4.38 10.73
N VAL A 59 -2.71 -5.65 11.01
CA VAL A 59 -1.42 -6.29 10.75
C VAL A 59 -1.59 -7.21 9.55
N CYS A 60 -0.78 -6.99 8.51
CA CYS A 60 -0.91 -7.73 7.25
C CYS A 60 0.44 -8.29 6.83
N SER A 61 0.41 -9.46 6.20
CA SER A 61 1.57 -10.04 5.52
C SER A 61 1.56 -9.63 4.05
N PHE A 62 2.69 -9.15 3.55
CA PHE A 62 2.89 -8.83 2.15
C PHE A 62 3.98 -9.71 1.57
N SER A 63 3.79 -10.12 0.33
CA SER A 63 4.77 -10.85 -0.46
C SER A 63 4.65 -10.48 -1.93
N ASN A 64 5.67 -10.82 -2.72
CA ASN A 64 5.67 -10.71 -4.19
C ASN A 64 5.40 -9.30 -4.76
N GLY A 65 5.74 -8.24 -4.01
CA GLY A 65 5.69 -6.88 -4.54
C GLY A 65 6.93 -6.50 -5.36
N ARG A 66 6.93 -5.29 -5.91
CA ARG A 66 8.10 -4.69 -6.55
C ARG A 66 8.74 -3.64 -5.62
N ILE A 67 9.99 -3.84 -5.25
CA ILE A 67 10.78 -2.86 -4.49
C ILE A 67 11.45 -1.93 -5.50
N LYS A 68 11.36 -0.63 -5.26
CA LYS A 68 12.07 0.41 -6.01
C LYS A 68 12.67 1.39 -5.02
#